data_AF-A0AAD4SEE8-F1
#
_entry.id   AF-A0AAD4SEE8-F1
#
_cell.length_a   1.000
_cell.length_b   1.000
_cell.length_c   1.000
_cell.angle_alpha   90.00
_cell.angle_beta   90.00
_cell.angle_gamma   90.00
#
_symmetry.space_group_name_H-M   'P 1'
#
loop_
_entity.id
_entity.type
_entity.pdbx_description
1 polymer ?
#
loop_
_entity_poly.entity_id
_entity_poly.type
_entity_poly.pdbx_seq_one_letter_code
_entity_poly.pdbx_strand_id
1 'polypeptide(L)'
;MGAHFSPCGKFLAACVACTLPHMDAGLQSHVNYESGPSTSPTRHPISAHQVMYELRIYSLEEATFGLVLASCAIRAAHCLTSIQFSPTSEHILLAYGRRHGSLLRSLVIDAETTMPIYTILEVYRVSDMKPVRLLPSAEDEVNVACFHPLVGGGLVYGTKEGKLRILQCDSSSGTDCTGPNFLLEENMLEVPTHTL
;
A
#
# COMPACT_ATOMS: atom_id res chain seq x y z
N MET A 1 -3.36 -10.13 -4.32
CA MET A 1 -3.59 -9.05 -5.32
C MET A 1 -5.06 -8.67 -5.23
N GLY A 2 -5.34 -7.39 -5.01
CA GLY A 2 -6.69 -6.89 -4.75
C GLY A 2 -7.20 -6.00 -5.87
N ALA A 3 -8.52 -5.98 -6.04
CA ALA A 3 -9.24 -4.98 -6.80
C ALA A 3 -10.54 -4.67 -6.06
N HIS A 4 -11.07 -3.47 -6.22
CA HIS A 4 -12.29 -3.04 -5.53
C HIS A 4 -13.10 -2.10 -6.41
N PHE A 5 -14.42 -2.31 -6.46
CA PHE A 5 -15.34 -1.40 -7.13
C PHE A 5 -15.69 -0.23 -6.20
N SER A 6 -15.79 0.97 -6.73
CA SER A 6 -16.25 2.10 -5.93
C SER A 6 -17.74 1.97 -5.60
N PRO A 7 -18.19 2.37 -4.40
CA PRO A 7 -19.61 2.40 -4.06
C PRO A 7 -20.49 3.21 -5.02
N CYS A 8 -19.93 4.24 -5.68
CA CYS A 8 -20.64 5.01 -6.70
C CYS A 8 -20.79 4.29 -8.05
N GLY A 9 -20.17 3.11 -8.22
CA GLY A 9 -20.23 2.30 -9.44
C GLY A 9 -19.41 2.82 -10.61
N LYS A 10 -18.71 3.96 -10.44
CA LYS A 10 -17.99 4.63 -11.53
C LYS A 10 -16.54 4.20 -11.70
N PHE A 11 -15.95 3.57 -10.68
CA PHE A 11 -14.52 3.32 -10.65
C PHE A 11 -14.18 1.89 -10.24
N LEU A 12 -13.09 1.38 -10.80
CA LEU A 12 -12.42 0.16 -10.35
C LEU A 12 -11.00 0.51 -9.93
N ALA A 13 -10.63 0.22 -8.69
CA ALA A 13 -9.25 0.31 -8.23
C ALA A 13 -8.60 -1.07 -8.32
N ALA A 14 -7.39 -1.17 -8.86
CA ALA A 14 -6.64 -2.42 -8.91
C ALA A 14 -5.14 -2.19 -8.73
N CYS A 15 -4.47 -3.13 -8.06
CA CYS A 15 -3.02 -3.22 -8.04
C CYS A 15 -2.53 -4.02 -9.26
N VAL A 16 -1.70 -3.41 -10.09
CA VAL A 16 -1.24 -3.96 -11.38
C VAL A 16 0.28 -4.06 -11.40
N ALA A 17 0.81 -5.17 -11.93
CA ALA A 17 2.23 -5.33 -12.20
C ALA A 17 2.58 -4.69 -13.56
N CYS A 18 3.59 -3.83 -13.57
CA CYS A 18 4.13 -3.14 -14.73
C CYS A 18 5.56 -3.62 -14.97
N THR A 19 5.84 -4.12 -16.17
CA THR A 19 7.22 -4.38 -16.61
C THR A 19 7.81 -3.08 -17.14
N LEU A 20 8.94 -2.62 -16.60
CA LEU A 20 9.70 -1.58 -17.29
C LEU A 20 10.15 -2.12 -18.65
N PRO A 21 9.98 -1.36 -19.75
CA PRO A 21 10.61 -1.73 -21.01
C PRO A 21 12.12 -1.81 -20.77
N HIS A 22 12.73 -2.91 -21.20
CA HIS A 22 14.17 -3.08 -21.20
C HIS A 22 14.76 -1.92 -21.99
N MET A 23 15.41 -0.96 -21.32
CA MET A 23 16.30 -0.06 -22.04
C MET A 23 17.44 -0.93 -22.52
N ASP A 24 17.40 -1.33 -23.79
CA ASP A 24 18.62 -1.67 -24.51
C ASP A 24 19.49 -0.42 -24.47
N ALA A 25 20.32 -0.32 -23.45
CA ALA A 25 21.37 0.67 -23.37
C ALA A 25 22.34 0.33 -24.51
N GLY A 26 22.08 0.90 -25.68
CA GLY A 26 23.03 1.04 -26.74
C GLY A 26 24.18 1.92 -26.26
N LEU A 27 25.09 1.33 -25.49
CA LEU A 27 26.44 1.83 -25.33
C LEU A 27 27.34 0.65 -24.96
N GLN A 28 27.99 0.09 -25.98
CA GLN A 28 29.17 -0.74 -25.82
C GLN A 28 30.27 0.09 -25.16
N SER A 29 30.30 0.15 -23.82
CA SER A 29 31.53 0.47 -23.11
C SER A 29 32.38 -0.80 -23.08
N HIS A 30 33.23 -0.90 -24.09
CA HIS A 30 34.33 -1.85 -24.19
C HIS A 30 35.26 -1.65 -22.97
N VAL A 31 35.00 -2.36 -21.86
CA VAL A 31 36.00 -2.58 -20.82
C VAL A 31 36.32 -4.06 -20.82
N ASN A 32 37.40 -4.33 -21.53
CA ASN A 32 38.06 -5.62 -21.67
C ASN A 32 38.45 -6.15 -20.29
N TYR A 33 37.74 -7.16 -19.79
CA TYR A 33 38.28 -8.08 -18.79
C TYR A 33 38.33 -9.47 -19.42
N GLU A 34 39.56 -9.96 -19.55
CA GLU A 34 39.94 -11.17 -20.23
C GLU A 34 39.21 -12.41 -19.69
N SER A 35 38.74 -13.23 -20.63
CA SER A 35 38.01 -14.47 -20.38
C SER A 35 38.93 -15.61 -19.93
N GLY A 36 38.62 -16.22 -18.79
CA GLY A 36 38.91 -17.63 -18.55
C GLY A 36 37.79 -18.50 -19.14
N PRO A 37 38.06 -19.67 -19.75
CA PRO A 37 37.05 -20.46 -20.42
C PRO A 37 36.29 -21.33 -19.40
N SER A 38 35.05 -20.95 -19.08
CA SER A 38 34.09 -21.87 -18.46
C SER A 38 32.81 -21.86 -19.29
N THR A 39 32.77 -22.81 -20.23
CA THR A 39 31.62 -23.11 -21.08
C THR A 39 30.56 -23.84 -20.25
N SER A 40 29.60 -23.08 -19.73
CA SER A 40 28.35 -23.66 -19.19
C SER A 40 27.20 -23.36 -20.17
N PRO A 41 26.62 -24.37 -20.86
CA PRO A 41 25.63 -24.17 -21.92
C PRO A 41 24.22 -23.80 -21.42
N THR A 42 24.05 -23.50 -20.13
CA THR A 42 22.75 -23.25 -19.49
C THR A 42 22.65 -21.91 -18.76
N ARG A 43 23.55 -20.95 -19.03
CA ARG A 43 23.38 -19.59 -18.50
C ARG A 43 22.48 -18.78 -19.43
N HIS A 44 21.17 -18.99 -19.33
CA HIS A 44 20.25 -17.98 -19.82
C HIS A 44 20.55 -16.67 -19.06
N PRO A 45 20.77 -15.54 -19.74
CA PRO A 45 20.77 -14.26 -19.06
C PRO A 45 19.35 -14.05 -18.55
N ILE A 46 19.13 -14.28 -17.26
CA ILE A 46 17.92 -13.81 -16.59
C ILE A 46 18.09 -12.30 -16.55
N SER A 47 17.65 -11.61 -17.61
CA SER A 47 17.29 -10.20 -17.51
C SER A 47 16.20 -10.16 -16.45
N ALA A 48 16.58 -9.87 -15.21
CA ALA A 48 15.66 -9.63 -14.12
C ALA A 48 14.90 -8.35 -14.46
N HIS A 49 13.80 -8.49 -15.18
CA HIS A 49 12.93 -7.38 -15.51
C HIS A 49 12.45 -6.79 -14.19
N GLN A 50 12.77 -5.52 -13.95
CA GLN A 50 12.33 -4.82 -12.75
C GLN A 50 10.81 -4.61 -12.87
N VAL A 51 10.04 -5.43 -12.14
CA VAL A 51 8.58 -5.30 -12.08
C VAL A 51 8.26 -4.22 -11.06
N MET A 52 7.64 -3.13 -11.53
CA MET A 52 7.02 -2.12 -10.67
C MET A 52 5.55 -2.51 -10.45
N TYR A 53 4.96 -2.07 -9.35
CA TYR A 53 3.53 -2.22 -9.13
C TYR A 53 2.87 -0.85 -8.98
N GLU A 54 1.68 -0.70 -9.53
CA GLU A 54 0.90 0.52 -9.49
C GLU A 54 -0.50 0.26 -8.94
N LEU A 55 -1.02 1.21 -8.16
CA LEU A 55 -2.45 1.34 -7.90
C LEU A 55 -3.04 2.15 -9.05
N ARG A 56 -3.99 1.56 -9.79
CA ARG A 56 -4.69 2.24 -10.88
C ARG A 56 -6.15 2.37 -10.58
N ILE A 57 -6.72 3.52 -10.94
CA ILE A 57 -8.16 3.76 -10.97
C ILE A 57 -8.61 3.74 -12.42
N TYR A 58 -9.51 2.82 -12.74
CA TYR A 58 -10.12 2.67 -14.04
C TYR A 58 -11.53 3.27 -14.02
N SER A 59 -11.93 3.90 -15.12
CA SER A 59 -13.32 4.31 -15.30
C SER A 59 -14.20 3.12 -15.70
N LEU A 60 -15.40 3.09 -15.14
CA LEU A 60 -16.49 2.17 -15.50
C LEU A 60 -17.63 2.90 -16.21
N GLU A 61 -17.51 4.20 -16.46
CA GLU A 61 -18.51 4.96 -17.22
C GLU A 61 -18.44 4.60 -18.70
N GLU A 62 -19.59 4.51 -19.38
CA GLU A 62 -19.70 4.05 -20.77
C GLU A 62 -18.73 4.75 -21.73
N ALA A 63 -18.64 6.07 -21.67
CA ALA A 63 -17.81 6.87 -22.58
C ALA A 63 -16.30 6.72 -22.35
N THR A 64 -15.88 6.25 -21.17
CA THR A 64 -14.47 6.17 -20.76
C THR A 64 -14.08 4.78 -20.24
N PHE A 65 -14.91 3.77 -20.49
CA PHE A 65 -14.78 2.45 -19.90
C PHE A 65 -13.39 1.87 -20.13
N GLY A 66 -12.72 1.47 -19.05
CA GLY A 66 -11.39 0.88 -19.07
C GLY A 66 -10.23 1.88 -19.17
N LEU A 67 -10.49 3.19 -19.30
CA LEU A 67 -9.43 4.20 -19.24
C LEU A 67 -8.86 4.30 -17.82
N VAL A 68 -7.53 4.40 -17.71
CA VAL A 68 -6.84 4.70 -16.44
C VAL A 68 -7.00 6.19 -16.15
N LEU A 69 -7.80 6.52 -15.15
CA LEU A 69 -8.05 7.90 -14.70
C LEU A 69 -6.90 8.42 -13.83
N ALA A 70 -6.31 7.56 -13.01
CA ALA A 70 -5.19 7.90 -12.15
C ALA A 70 -4.34 6.67 -11.83
N SER A 71 -3.05 6.88 -11.59
CA SER A 71 -2.10 5.84 -11.19
C SER A 71 -1.06 6.36 -10.21
N CYS A 72 -0.65 5.53 -9.25
CA CYS A 72 0.52 5.78 -8.42
C CYS A 72 1.28 4.49 -8.13
N ALA A 73 2.61 4.57 -7.98
CA ALA A 73 3.43 3.41 -7.62
C ALA A 73 3.11 2.91 -6.19
N ILE A 74 3.09 1.59 -6.01
CA ILE A 74 2.93 0.93 -4.71
C ILE A 74 4.30 0.39 -4.26
N ARG A 75 4.74 0.79 -3.07
CA ARG A 75 6.07 0.45 -2.53
C ARG A 75 6.23 -1.03 -2.16
N ALA A 76 5.14 -1.70 -1.79
CA ALA A 76 5.18 -3.06 -1.24
C ALA A 76 3.98 -3.91 -1.69
N ALA A 77 3.73 -3.98 -3.00
CA ALA A 77 2.61 -4.74 -3.54
C ALA A 77 2.61 -6.24 -3.16
N HIS A 78 3.79 -6.81 -2.92
CA HIS A 78 3.95 -8.20 -2.45
C HIS A 78 3.45 -8.41 -1.00
N CYS A 79 3.24 -7.32 -0.25
CA CYS A 79 2.67 -7.34 1.09
C CYS A 79 1.21 -6.89 1.12
N LEU A 80 0.63 -6.47 -0.01
CA LEU A 80 -0.69 -5.83 -0.04
C LEU A 80 -1.81 -6.86 0.24
N THR A 81 -2.61 -6.60 1.27
CA THR A 81 -3.69 -7.48 1.73
C THR A 81 -5.08 -6.92 1.49
N SER A 82 -5.24 -5.59 1.41
CA SER A 82 -6.54 -4.97 1.14
C SER A 82 -6.40 -3.75 0.24
N ILE A 83 -7.37 -3.61 -0.67
CA ILE A 83 -7.67 -2.38 -1.42
C ILE A 83 -9.15 -2.14 -1.24
N GLN A 84 -9.53 -0.96 -0.75
CA GLN A 84 -10.94 -0.65 -0.56
C GLN A 84 -11.25 0.82 -0.79
N PHE A 85 -12.31 1.11 -1.54
CA PHE A 85 -12.87 2.46 -1.60
C PHE A 85 -13.59 2.81 -0.30
N SER A 86 -13.52 4.07 0.10
CA SER A 86 -14.39 4.62 1.15
C SER A 86 -15.86 4.59 0.71
N PRO A 87 -16.82 4.67 1.65
CA PRO A 87 -18.25 4.75 1.32
C PRO A 87 -18.60 5.89 0.36
N THR A 88 -17.83 6.99 0.38
CA THR A 88 -18.02 8.14 -0.52
C THR A 88 -17.35 7.98 -1.89
N SER A 89 -16.56 6.92 -2.10
CA SER A 89 -15.69 6.74 -3.27
C SER A 89 -14.59 7.81 -3.44
N GLU A 90 -14.35 8.66 -2.44
CA GLU A 90 -13.36 9.74 -2.52
C GLU A 90 -11.97 9.31 -2.04
N HIS A 91 -11.88 8.18 -1.32
CA HIS A 91 -10.65 7.67 -0.77
C HIS A 91 -10.46 6.18 -1.08
N ILE A 92 -9.21 5.73 -1.13
CA ILE A 92 -8.82 4.33 -1.25
C ILE A 92 -7.90 3.98 -0.09
N LEU A 93 -8.22 2.91 0.62
CA LEU A 93 -7.40 2.30 1.65
C LEU A 93 -6.55 1.19 1.03
N LEU A 94 -5.26 1.20 1.36
CA LEU A 94 -4.31 0.12 1.13
C LEU A 94 -3.85 -0.42 2.49
N ALA A 95 -3.85 -1.74 2.66
CA ALA A 95 -3.31 -2.38 3.86
C ALA A 95 -2.23 -3.40 3.52
N TYR A 96 -1.26 -3.54 4.41
CA TYR A 96 -0.09 -4.38 4.23
C TYR A 96 0.06 -5.40 5.36
N GLY A 97 0.22 -6.65 4.96
CA GLY A 97 0.26 -7.79 5.87
C GLY A 97 1.64 -8.37 6.09
N ARG A 98 2.75 -7.75 5.67
CA ARG A 98 4.08 -8.24 6.05
C ARG A 98 5.00 -7.06 6.28
N ARG A 99 5.87 -7.18 7.27
CA ARG A 99 6.96 -6.22 7.49
C ARG A 99 8.01 -6.38 6.39
N HIS A 100 8.19 -5.36 5.57
CA HIS A 100 9.18 -5.31 4.50
C HIS A 100 9.96 -4.00 4.55
N GLY A 101 11.22 -4.00 4.13
CA GLY A 101 12.08 -2.80 4.16
C GLY A 101 11.48 -1.62 3.38
N SER A 102 10.74 -1.89 2.30
CA SER A 102 10.02 -0.85 1.55
C SER A 102 8.77 -0.29 2.25
N LEU A 103 8.42 -0.78 3.44
CA LEU A 103 7.39 -0.20 4.32
C LEU A 103 8.00 0.37 5.60
N LEU A 104 9.30 0.19 5.82
CA LEU A 104 9.97 0.73 7.00
C LEU A 104 9.80 2.26 7.01
N ARG A 105 9.28 2.78 8.12
CA ARG A 105 9.01 4.21 8.31
C ARG A 105 10.05 4.85 9.22
N SER A 106 10.34 4.22 10.34
CA SER A 106 11.31 4.70 11.31
C SER A 106 11.85 3.54 12.15
N LEU A 107 12.91 3.83 12.91
CA LEU A 107 13.46 2.96 13.94
C LEU A 107 13.34 3.72 15.26
N VAL A 108 12.73 3.12 16.27
CA VAL A 108 12.76 3.62 17.64
C VAL A 108 13.91 2.92 18.34
N ILE A 109 14.86 3.69 18.85
CA ILE A 109 16.03 3.17 19.55
C ILE A 109 15.81 3.47 21.03
N ASP A 110 15.56 2.40 21.79
CA ASP A 110 15.66 2.42 23.24
C ASP A 110 17.05 1.94 23.67
N ALA A 111 17.46 2.21 24.91
CA ALA A 111 18.79 1.91 25.44
C ALA A 111 19.20 0.43 25.26
N GLU A 112 18.24 -0.49 25.19
CA GLU A 112 18.48 -1.93 25.03
C GLU A 112 17.98 -2.53 23.70
N THR A 113 17.08 -1.86 22.98
CA THR A 113 16.45 -2.45 21.77
C THR A 113 16.22 -1.42 20.66
N THR A 114 16.41 -1.85 19.41
CA THR A 114 15.99 -1.08 18.22
C THR A 114 14.73 -1.72 17.65
N MET A 115 13.60 -0.99 17.71
CA MET A 115 12.31 -1.44 17.25
C MET A 115 11.94 -0.78 15.91
N PRO A 116 11.82 -1.56 14.82
CA PRO A 116 11.40 -1.02 13.54
C PRO A 116 9.88 -0.78 13.49
N ILE A 117 9.51 0.40 12.99
CA ILE A 117 8.12 0.80 12.75
C ILE A 117 7.84 0.74 11.26
N TYR A 118 6.81 -0.01 10.86
CA TYR A 118 6.41 -0.18 9.47
C TYR A 118 5.08 0.51 9.19
N THR A 119 4.91 1.06 7.99
CA THR A 119 3.57 1.48 7.52
C THR A 119 2.73 0.23 7.25
N ILE A 120 1.61 0.11 7.95
CA ILE A 120 0.68 -1.03 7.83
C ILE A 120 -0.58 -0.69 7.04
N LEU A 121 -0.91 0.59 6.94
CA LEU A 121 -2.08 1.07 6.20
C LEU A 121 -1.82 2.47 5.63
N GLU A 122 -2.33 2.73 4.43
CA GLU A 122 -2.26 4.01 3.74
C GLU A 122 -3.65 4.35 3.19
N VAL A 123 -4.05 5.61 3.29
CA VAL A 123 -5.28 6.11 2.67
C VAL A 123 -4.91 7.16 1.63
N TYR A 124 -5.36 6.96 0.41
CA TYR A 124 -5.14 7.84 -0.73
C TYR A 124 -6.43 8.58 -1.07
N ARG A 125 -6.31 9.85 -1.47
CA ARG A 125 -7.41 10.58 -2.10
C ARG A 125 -7.51 10.19 -3.57
N VAL A 126 -8.72 9.88 -4.03
CA VAL A 126 -8.98 9.41 -5.40
C VAL A 126 -8.72 10.49 -6.46
N SER A 127 -8.97 11.76 -6.14
CA SER A 127 -8.87 12.85 -7.11
C SER A 127 -7.44 13.14 -7.58
N ASP A 128 -6.42 12.89 -6.74
CA ASP A 128 -5.03 13.26 -7.01
C ASP A 128 -4.02 12.16 -6.65
N MET A 129 -4.48 11.01 -6.17
CA MET A 129 -3.66 9.88 -5.70
C MET A 129 -2.62 10.28 -4.65
N LYS A 130 -2.89 11.31 -3.85
CA LYS A 130 -2.01 11.70 -2.74
C LYS A 130 -2.40 10.94 -1.47
N PRO A 131 -1.42 10.44 -0.68
CA PRO A 131 -1.69 9.86 0.61
C PRO A 131 -2.19 10.95 1.57
N VAL A 132 -3.32 10.72 2.22
CA VAL A 132 -3.93 11.61 3.22
C VAL A 132 -3.83 11.05 4.64
N ARG A 133 -3.61 9.74 4.80
CA ARG A 133 -3.35 9.10 6.10
C ARG A 133 -2.36 7.96 5.94
N LEU A 134 -1.48 7.80 6.91
CA LEU A 134 -0.56 6.67 7.03
C LEU A 134 -0.68 6.14 8.46
N LEU A 135 -0.88 4.83 8.62
CA LEU A 135 -0.87 4.19 9.93
C LEU A 135 0.42 3.36 10.07
N PRO A 136 1.35 3.78 10.93
CA PRO A 136 2.51 2.99 11.29
C PRO A 136 2.20 2.01 12.45
N SER A 137 2.86 0.86 12.47
CA SER A 137 2.88 -0.05 13.63
C SER A 137 4.20 -0.80 13.73
N ALA A 138 4.67 -1.04 14.95
CA ALA A 138 5.81 -1.91 15.24
C ALA A 138 5.41 -3.38 15.38
N GLU A 139 4.12 -3.64 15.64
CA GLU A 139 3.62 -4.95 16.07
C GLU A 139 2.66 -5.57 15.05
N ASP A 140 1.71 -4.80 14.55
CA ASP A 140 0.60 -5.35 13.78
C ASP A 140 1.05 -5.75 12.35
N GLU A 141 0.60 -6.91 11.89
CA GLU A 141 0.60 -7.28 10.47
C GLU A 141 -0.86 -7.39 9.97
N VAL A 142 -1.28 -6.52 9.05
CA VAL A 142 -2.69 -6.43 8.66
C VAL A 142 -3.08 -7.55 7.70
N ASN A 143 -4.03 -8.38 8.11
CA ASN A 143 -4.60 -9.43 7.27
C ASN A 143 -5.75 -8.91 6.40
N VAL A 144 -6.61 -8.06 6.97
CA VAL A 144 -7.74 -7.44 6.27
C VAL A 144 -8.03 -6.08 6.89
N ALA A 145 -8.45 -5.12 6.07
CA ALA A 145 -8.90 -3.83 6.54
C ALA A 145 -10.10 -3.34 5.72
N CYS A 146 -11.00 -2.62 6.38
CA CYS A 146 -12.13 -1.99 5.74
C CYS A 146 -12.52 -0.66 6.39
N PHE A 147 -13.08 0.24 5.60
CA PHE A 147 -13.81 1.40 6.09
C PHE A 147 -15.10 0.97 6.76
N HIS A 148 -15.49 1.74 7.77
CA HIS A 148 -16.85 1.69 8.30
C HIS A 148 -17.85 2.08 7.18
N PRO A 149 -19.01 1.41 7.05
CA PRO A 149 -19.96 1.68 5.97
C PRO A 149 -20.60 3.09 6.04
N LEU A 150 -20.70 3.67 7.24
CA LEU A 150 -21.12 5.06 7.42
C LEU A 150 -19.93 6.02 7.30
N VAL A 151 -20.13 7.11 6.56
CA VAL A 151 -19.17 8.21 6.43
C VAL A 151 -18.81 8.76 7.81
N GLY A 152 -17.51 8.91 8.08
CA GLY A 152 -17.01 9.38 9.38
C GLY A 152 -16.91 8.30 10.46
N GLY A 153 -17.43 7.08 10.22
CA GLY A 153 -17.35 5.97 11.20
C GLY A 153 -15.95 5.36 11.36
N GLY A 154 -14.95 5.83 10.61
CA GLY A 154 -13.57 5.37 10.71
C GLY A 154 -13.27 4.11 9.87
N LEU A 155 -12.33 3.30 10.32
CA LEU A 155 -11.93 2.04 9.69
C LEU A 155 -11.66 0.96 10.74
N VAL A 156 -11.71 -0.30 10.32
CA VAL A 156 -11.41 -1.46 11.13
C VAL A 156 -10.38 -2.31 10.40
N TYR A 157 -9.44 -2.89 11.12
CA TYR A 157 -8.53 -3.88 10.54
C TYR A 157 -8.30 -5.06 11.47
N GLY A 158 -8.19 -6.24 10.85
CA GLY A 158 -7.83 -7.48 11.50
C GLY A 158 -6.36 -7.79 11.27
N THR A 159 -5.67 -8.22 12.32
CA THR A 159 -4.25 -8.58 12.25
C THR A 159 -4.07 -10.10 12.10
N LYS A 160 -2.89 -10.53 11.66
CA LYS A 160 -2.57 -11.97 11.58
C LYS A 160 -2.49 -12.66 12.94
N GLU A 161 -2.24 -11.89 13.98
CA GLU A 161 -2.19 -12.35 15.37
C GLU A 161 -3.60 -12.55 15.95
N GLY A 162 -4.66 -12.30 15.17
CA GLY A 162 -6.05 -12.49 15.59
C GLY A 162 -6.64 -11.29 16.32
N LYS A 163 -6.00 -10.12 16.27
CA LYS A 163 -6.53 -8.89 16.89
C LYS A 163 -7.45 -8.15 15.92
N LEU A 164 -8.47 -7.50 16.46
CA LEU A 164 -9.31 -6.53 15.74
C LEU A 164 -9.03 -5.13 16.30
N ARG A 165 -8.73 -4.19 15.41
CA ARG A 165 -8.38 -2.81 15.74
C ARG A 165 -9.39 -1.88 15.08
N ILE A 166 -9.89 -0.91 15.84
CA ILE A 166 -10.85 0.08 15.37
C ILE A 166 -10.18 1.46 15.41
N LEU A 167 -10.20 2.16 14.29
CA LEU A 167 -9.71 3.52 14.14
C LEU A 167 -10.92 4.43 13.93
N GLN A 168 -11.28 5.23 14.93
CA GLN A 168 -12.40 6.17 14.80
C GLN A 168 -11.92 7.50 14.19
N CYS A 169 -12.78 8.14 13.40
CA CYS A 169 -12.50 9.47 12.90
C CYS A 169 -13.17 10.49 13.82
N ASP A 170 -12.40 11.11 14.71
CA ASP A 170 -12.93 12.14 15.59
C ASP A 170 -13.41 13.34 14.77
N SER A 171 -14.71 13.59 14.80
CA SER A 171 -15.38 14.69 14.11
C SER A 171 -15.25 16.03 14.85
N SER A 172 -14.38 16.11 15.86
CA SER A 172 -14.28 17.26 16.78
C SER A 172 -13.30 18.36 16.37
N SER A 173 -12.70 18.33 15.19
CA SER A 173 -11.95 19.48 14.68
C SER A 173 -12.26 19.74 13.21
N GLY A 174 -13.26 20.60 12.98
CA GLY A 174 -13.43 21.31 11.71
C GLY A 174 -12.33 22.36 11.51
N THR A 175 -11.07 21.93 11.51
CA THR A 175 -9.91 22.77 11.22
C THR A 175 -8.99 21.99 10.30
N ASP A 176 -8.71 22.58 9.15
CA ASP A 176 -7.86 22.08 8.08
C ASP A 176 -6.72 21.18 8.58
N CYS A 177 -6.75 19.91 8.19
CA CYS A 177 -5.68 18.93 8.44
C CYS A 177 -4.47 19.23 7.53
N THR A 178 -3.91 20.43 7.63
CA THR A 178 -2.67 20.84 6.96
C THR A 178 -1.59 20.93 8.03
N GLY A 179 -1.19 19.78 8.59
CA GLY A 179 -0.12 19.66 9.58
C GLY A 179 0.63 18.34 9.41
N PRO A 180 1.98 18.33 9.38
CA PRO A 180 2.74 17.11 9.17
C PRO A 180 2.80 16.30 10.46
N ASN A 181 2.51 15.00 10.36
CA ASN A 181 2.89 13.97 11.33
C ASN A 181 2.48 14.23 12.80
N PHE A 182 1.19 14.40 13.08
CA PHE A 182 0.72 14.09 14.42
C PHE A 182 0.52 12.57 14.52
N LEU A 183 1.45 11.93 15.25
CA LEU A 183 1.17 10.74 16.04
C LEU A 183 -0.03 11.08 16.93
N LEU A 184 -1.24 10.93 16.39
CA LEU A 184 -2.40 10.82 17.25
C LEU A 184 -2.23 9.50 17.97
N GLU A 185 -2.13 9.61 19.29
CA GLU A 185 -2.48 8.57 20.23
C GLU A 185 -3.95 8.19 19.94
N GLU A 186 -4.15 7.44 18.85
CA GLU A 186 -5.47 7.02 18.40
C GLU A 186 -6.00 6.06 19.46
N ASN A 187 -7.23 6.32 19.92
CA ASN A 187 -7.97 5.50 20.87
C ASN A 187 -8.27 4.13 20.23
N MET A 188 -7.24 3.28 20.14
CA MET A 188 -7.28 1.95 19.57
C MET A 188 -7.95 1.03 20.58
N LEU A 189 -9.28 0.99 20.53
CA LEU A 189 -10.06 0.04 21.32
C LEU A 189 -9.88 -1.36 20.72
N GLU A 190 -9.19 -2.23 21.46
CA GLU A 190 -9.24 -3.68 21.23
C GLU A 190 -10.65 -4.16 21.62
N VAL A 191 -11.35 -4.83 20.71
CA VAL A 191 -12.66 -5.41 21.02
C VAL A 191 -12.46 -6.67 21.86
N PRO A 192 -13.06 -6.78 23.07
CA PRO A 192 -12.94 -7.97 23.91
C PRO A 192 -13.44 -9.21 23.17
N THR A 193 -12.67 -10.28 23.20
CA THR A 193 -13.09 -11.59 22.69
C THR A 193 -14.13 -12.16 23.67
N HIS A 194 -15.41 -11.97 23.38
CA HIS A 194 -16.46 -12.69 24.10
C HIS A 194 -16.40 -14.17 23.70
N THR A 195 -15.93 -14.99 24.63
CA THR A 195 -16.11 -16.45 24.58
C THR A 195 -17.60 -16.76 24.61
N LEU A 196 -18.13 -17.32 23.51
CA LEU A 196 -19.42 -18.02 23.47
C LEU A 196 -19.28 -19.40 24.12
#